data_AF-A0A7K1SY05-F1
#
_entry.id   AF-A0A7K1SY05-F1
#
_cell.length_a   1.000
_cell.length_b   1.000
_cell.length_c   1.000
_cell.angle_alpha   90.00
_cell.angle_beta   90.00
_cell.angle_gamma   90.00
#
_symmetry.space_group_name_H-M   'P 1'
#
loop_
_entity.id
_entity.type
_entity.pdbx_description
1 polymer ?
#
loop_
_entity_poly.entity_id
_entity_poly.type
_entity_poly.pdbx_seq_one_letter_code
_entity_poly.pdbx_strand_id
1 'polypeptide(L)'
;MTSISKLMCGITILTVPTIAYGGYYLLTILSGYDKTPLTDFQKAMFRAGHAHAGVLVLLSLIAQLLIDNTQMNSGLQLALRIAFPLAAILVSAGFFASATGHGLTQPNHLIIILYSGALLLVTSLIFLGIALIKSR
;
A
#
# COMPACT_ATOMS: atom_id res chain seq x y z
N MET A 1 -9.22 -21.16 -0.92
CA MET A 1 -8.25 -20.32 -1.65
C MET A 1 -7.95 -20.92 -3.01
N THR A 2 -8.15 -20.17 -4.08
CA THR A 2 -7.75 -20.57 -5.44
C THR A 2 -6.22 -20.54 -5.63
N SER A 3 -5.71 -21.18 -6.69
CA SER A 3 -4.27 -21.15 -7.01
C SER A 3 -3.76 -19.74 -7.25
N ILE A 4 -4.55 -18.88 -7.91
CA ILE A 4 -4.21 -17.47 -8.12
C ILE A 4 -4.20 -16.71 -6.80
N SER A 5 -5.18 -16.92 -5.90
CA SER A 5 -5.14 -16.32 -4.55
C SER A 5 -3.86 -16.69 -3.82
N LYS A 6 -3.44 -17.96 -3.88
CA LYS A 6 -2.22 -18.44 -3.22
C LYS A 6 -0.97 -17.76 -3.77
N LEU A 7 -0.87 -17.62 -5.10
CA LEU A 7 0.22 -16.91 -5.74
C LEU A 7 0.26 -15.43 -5.31
N MET A 8 -0.88 -14.74 -5.39
CA MET A 8 -0.98 -13.32 -5.04
C MET A 8 -0.68 -13.05 -3.57
N CYS A 9 -1.17 -13.90 -2.66
CA CYS A 9 -0.82 -13.84 -1.24
C CYS A 9 0.68 -14.07 -1.03
N GLY A 10 1.27 -15.05 -1.70
CA GLY A 10 2.71 -15.33 -1.62
C GLY A 10 3.56 -14.11 -2.03
N ILE A 11 3.25 -13.52 -3.19
CA ILE A 11 3.90 -12.30 -3.67
C ILE A 11 3.72 -11.13 -2.68
N THR A 12 2.49 -10.94 -2.19
CA THR A 12 2.16 -9.87 -1.24
C THR A 12 2.89 -10.03 0.10
N ILE A 13 3.04 -11.26 0.61
CA ILE A 13 3.80 -11.52 1.84
C ILE A 13 5.28 -11.21 1.65
N LEU A 14 5.84 -11.48 0.47
CA LEU A 14 7.24 -11.15 0.17
C LEU A 14 7.53 -9.65 0.16
N THR A 15 6.52 -8.78 0.15
CA THR A 15 6.73 -7.34 0.34
C THR A 15 6.86 -6.95 1.82
N VAL A 16 6.43 -7.79 2.77
CA VAL A 16 6.47 -7.47 4.22
C VAL A 16 7.90 -7.20 4.74
N PRO A 17 8.95 -7.94 4.35
CA PRO A 17 10.31 -7.62 4.73
C PRO A 17 10.76 -6.20 4.35
N THR A 18 10.28 -5.65 3.23
CA THR A 18 10.62 -4.27 2.85
C THR A 18 9.94 -3.24 3.77
N ILE A 19 8.74 -3.56 4.27
CA ILE A 19 8.04 -2.76 5.29
C ILE A 19 8.83 -2.80 6.61
N ALA A 20 9.28 -3.98 7.03
CA ALA A 20 10.10 -4.14 8.23
C ALA A 20 11.40 -3.34 8.14
N TYR A 21 12.06 -3.36 6.98
CA TYR A 21 13.22 -2.50 6.72
C TYR A 21 12.87 -1.00 6.81
N GLY A 22 11.74 -0.56 6.26
CA GLY A 22 11.27 0.81 6.42
C GLY A 22 11.02 1.21 7.88
N GLY A 23 10.51 0.28 8.70
CA GLY A 23 10.34 0.49 10.14
C GLY A 23 11.67 0.62 10.87
N TYR A 24 12.66 -0.21 10.52
CA TYR A 24 14.03 -0.09 11.01
C TYR A 24 14.65 1.26 10.64
N TYR A 25 14.50 1.71 9.40
CA TYR A 25 14.96 3.04 8.97
C TYR A 25 14.32 4.19 9.75
N LEU A 26 13.01 4.12 10.00
CA LEU A 26 12.34 5.09 10.86
C LEU A 26 12.88 5.07 12.28
N LEU A 27 13.19 3.89 12.81
CA LEU A 27 13.82 3.77 14.13
C LEU A 27 15.20 4.43 14.15
N THR A 28 16.03 4.26 13.12
CA THR A 28 17.36 4.91 13.07
C THR A 28 17.26 6.44 13.08
N ILE A 29 16.26 7.02 12.40
CA ILE A 29 15.98 8.46 12.44
C ILE A 29 15.52 8.89 13.85
N LEU A 30 14.55 8.17 14.42
CA LEU A 30 13.95 8.53 15.71
C LEU A 30 14.90 8.35 16.89
N SER A 31 15.81 7.37 16.82
CA SER A 31 16.85 7.13 17.82
C SER A 31 18.04 8.08 17.69
N GLY A 32 18.09 8.94 16.67
CA GLY A 32 19.21 9.87 16.43
C GLY A 32 20.49 9.20 15.93
N TYR A 33 20.41 7.92 15.53
CA TYR A 33 21.53 7.20 14.90
C TYR A 33 21.77 7.75 13.49
N ASP A 34 20.70 7.94 12.72
CA ASP A 34 20.75 8.65 11.45
C ASP A 34 20.65 10.16 11.70
N LYS A 35 21.68 10.90 11.26
CA LYS A 35 21.81 12.35 11.43
C LYS A 35 21.33 13.14 10.21
N THR A 36 20.71 12.47 9.24
CA THR A 36 20.14 13.12 8.05
C THR A 36 19.17 14.23 8.49
N PRO A 37 19.38 15.49 8.07
CA PRO A 37 18.55 16.61 8.48
C PRO A 37 17.18 16.54 7.78
N LEU A 38 16.23 15.86 8.42
CA LEU A 38 14.85 15.76 7.96
C LEU A 38 13.97 16.79 8.68
N THR A 39 13.11 17.47 7.92
CA THR A 39 12.08 18.34 8.49
C THR A 39 10.99 17.51 9.19
N ASP A 40 10.17 18.16 10.02
CA ASP A 40 9.03 17.51 10.66
C ASP A 40 8.00 16.99 9.65
N PHE A 41 7.84 17.70 8.52
CA PHE A 41 7.05 17.25 7.39
C PHE A 41 7.56 15.92 6.82
N GLN A 42 8.86 15.82 6.55
CA GLN A 42 9.45 14.59 6.00
C GLN A 42 9.32 13.41 6.96
N LYS A 43 9.58 13.63 8.24
CA LYS A 43 9.37 12.60 9.28
C LYS A 43 7.92 12.14 9.34
N ALA A 44 6.96 13.07 9.27
CA ALA A 44 5.54 12.73 9.26
C ALA A 44 5.15 11.90 8.02
N MET A 45 5.64 12.28 6.84
CA MET A 45 5.38 11.56 5.59
C MET A 45 5.98 10.16 5.59
N PHE A 46 7.21 9.98 6.08
CA PHE A 46 7.83 8.65 6.17
C PHE A 46 7.12 7.74 7.17
N ARG A 47 6.69 8.28 8.34
CA ARG A 47 5.85 7.54 9.29
C ARG A 47 4.51 7.14 8.66
N ALA A 48 3.85 8.05 7.96
CA ALA A 48 2.59 7.79 7.29
C ALA A 48 2.75 6.70 6.20
N GLY A 49 3.80 6.78 5.39
CA GLY A 49 4.11 5.78 4.37
C GLY A 49 4.31 4.39 4.95
N HIS A 50 5.13 4.27 6.00
CA HIS A 50 5.35 2.98 6.69
C HIS A 50 4.06 2.41 7.30
N ALA A 51 3.28 3.25 8.00
CA ALA A 51 2.01 2.83 8.61
C ALA A 51 1.00 2.33 7.57
N HIS A 52 0.84 3.07 6.46
CA HIS A 52 -0.06 2.68 5.38
C HIS A 52 0.40 1.39 4.68
N ALA A 53 1.72 1.18 4.51
CA ALA A 53 2.24 -0.04 3.92
C ALA A 53 1.75 -1.29 4.68
N GLY A 54 1.88 -1.29 6.01
CA GLY A 54 1.48 -2.43 6.84
C GLY A 54 -0.02 -2.72 6.76
N VAL A 55 -0.86 -1.71 7.01
CA VAL A 55 -2.32 -1.90 7.03
C VAL A 55 -2.87 -2.24 5.64
N LEU A 56 -2.35 -1.64 4.56
CA LEU A 56 -2.83 -1.89 3.21
C LEU A 56 -2.37 -3.25 2.67
N VAL A 57 -1.20 -3.74 3.08
CA VAL A 57 -0.79 -5.12 2.77
C VAL A 57 -1.70 -6.13 3.46
N LEU A 58 -2.05 -5.91 4.73
CA LEU A 58 -3.03 -6.76 5.41
C LEU A 58 -4.40 -6.72 4.72
N LEU A 59 -4.89 -5.53 4.38
CA LEU A 59 -6.13 -5.36 3.61
C LEU A 59 -6.06 -6.09 2.26
N SER A 60 -4.92 -6.03 1.57
CA SER A 60 -4.70 -6.73 0.30
C SER A 60 -4.80 -8.25 0.46
N LEU A 61 -4.19 -8.82 1.51
CA LEU A 61 -4.29 -10.26 1.81
C LEU A 61 -5.72 -10.68 2.12
N ILE A 62 -6.45 -9.88 2.91
CA ILE A 62 -7.87 -10.10 3.21
C ILE A 62 -8.68 -10.04 1.91
N ALA A 63 -8.42 -9.05 1.05
CA ALA A 63 -9.11 -8.91 -0.22
C ALA A 63 -8.93 -10.14 -1.13
N GLN A 64 -7.75 -10.78 -1.16
CA GLN A 64 -7.56 -12.03 -1.92
C GLN A 64 -8.54 -13.13 -1.50
N LEU A 65 -8.82 -13.23 -0.18
CA LEU A 65 -9.76 -14.19 0.38
C LEU A 65 -11.21 -13.81 0.06
N LEU A 66 -11.53 -12.52 0.14
CA LEU A 66 -12.88 -12.03 -0.16
C LEU A 66 -13.23 -12.17 -1.65
N ILE A 67 -12.27 -11.94 -2.56
CA ILE A 67 -12.50 -12.09 -4.01
C ILE A 67 -12.88 -13.54 -4.36
N ASP A 68 -12.32 -14.54 -3.66
CA ASP A 68 -12.71 -15.95 -3.86
C ASP A 68 -14.20 -16.22 -3.55
N ASN A 69 -14.87 -15.32 -2.82
CA ASN A 69 -16.27 -15.43 -2.41
C ASN A 69 -17.21 -14.54 -3.25
N THR A 70 -16.81 -14.17 -4.46
CA THR A 70 -17.61 -13.29 -5.34
C THR A 70 -17.94 -13.94 -6.67
N GLN A 71 -19.13 -13.64 -7.21
CA GLN A 71 -19.58 -14.07 -8.53
C GLN A 71 -19.18 -13.06 -9.62
N MET A 72 -17.90 -12.70 -9.68
CA MET A 72 -17.34 -11.82 -10.72
C MET A 72 -16.75 -12.63 -11.87
N ASN A 73 -16.72 -12.06 -13.08
CA ASN A 73 -15.99 -12.67 -14.19
C ASN A 73 -14.48 -12.74 -13.88
N SER A 74 -13.78 -13.69 -14.51
CA SER A 74 -12.37 -13.98 -14.21
C SER A 74 -11.44 -12.79 -14.46
N GLY A 75 -11.74 -11.94 -15.44
CA GLY A 75 -10.94 -10.76 -15.76
C GLY A 75 -10.99 -9.70 -14.67
N LEU A 76 -12.19 -9.39 -14.16
CA LEU A 76 -12.38 -8.43 -13.08
C LEU A 76 -11.81 -8.95 -11.76
N GLN A 77 -11.95 -10.26 -11.49
CA GLN A 77 -11.28 -10.87 -10.33
C GLN A 77 -9.77 -10.67 -10.42
N LEU A 78 -9.15 -11.01 -11.55
CA LEU A 78 -7.70 -10.84 -11.72
C LEU A 78 -7.27 -9.37 -11.57
N ALA A 79 -8.02 -8.43 -12.16
CA ALA A 79 -7.76 -7.00 -12.03
C ALA A 79 -7.75 -6.55 -10.56
N LEU A 80 -8.78 -6.90 -9.78
CA LEU A 80 -8.85 -6.54 -8.36
C LEU A 80 -7.73 -7.20 -7.55
N ARG A 81 -7.41 -8.46 -7.83
CA ARG A 81 -6.32 -9.17 -7.14
C ARG A 81 -4.98 -8.48 -7.31
N ILE A 82 -4.72 -7.87 -8.46
CA ILE A 82 -3.50 -7.09 -8.73
C ILE A 82 -3.63 -5.68 -8.14
N ALA A 83 -4.81 -5.08 -8.24
CA ALA A 83 -5.05 -3.69 -7.81
C ALA A 83 -4.80 -3.48 -6.31
N PHE A 84 -5.22 -4.41 -5.44
CA PHE A 84 -5.02 -4.28 -4.00
C PHE A 84 -3.54 -4.20 -3.57
N PRO A 85 -2.65 -5.15 -3.91
CA PRO A 85 -1.24 -5.05 -3.56
C PRO A 85 -0.55 -3.89 -4.28
N LEU A 86 -0.93 -3.59 -5.53
CA LEU A 86 -0.41 -2.44 -6.25
C LEU A 86 -0.76 -1.11 -5.56
N ALA A 87 -2.01 -0.95 -5.10
CA ALA A 87 -2.44 0.23 -4.38
C ALA A 87 -1.69 0.40 -3.06
N ALA A 88 -1.44 -0.69 -2.32
CA ALA A 88 -0.62 -0.65 -1.11
C ALA A 88 0.80 -0.13 -1.37
N ILE A 89 1.43 -0.60 -2.46
CA ILE A 89 2.75 -0.14 -2.89
C ILE A 89 2.70 1.33 -3.30
N LEU A 90 1.75 1.74 -4.16
CA LEU A 90 1.65 3.11 -4.65
C LEU A 90 1.38 4.13 -3.54
N VAL A 91 0.49 3.81 -2.60
CA VAL A 91 0.21 4.71 -1.47
C VAL A 91 1.45 4.90 -0.61
N SER A 92 2.09 3.80 -0.18
CA SER A 92 3.30 3.88 0.63
C SER A 92 4.43 4.59 -0.11
N ALA A 93 4.75 4.15 -1.33
CA ALA A 93 5.80 4.74 -2.16
C ALA A 93 5.53 6.22 -2.43
N GLY A 94 4.27 6.63 -2.65
CA GLY A 94 3.88 8.01 -2.83
C GLY A 94 4.18 8.90 -1.62
N PHE A 95 3.96 8.41 -0.39
CA PHE A 95 4.34 9.12 0.83
C PHE A 95 5.85 9.34 0.94
N PHE A 96 6.66 8.31 0.67
CA PHE A 96 8.12 8.44 0.69
C PHE A 96 8.64 9.34 -0.45
N ALA A 97 8.18 9.08 -1.68
CA ALA A 97 8.62 9.80 -2.87
C ALA A 97 8.28 11.29 -2.80
N SER A 98 7.08 11.65 -2.34
CA SER A 98 6.65 13.04 -2.22
C SER A 98 7.41 13.85 -1.17
N ALA A 99 8.05 13.18 -0.21
CA ALA A 99 8.89 13.79 0.83
C ALA A 99 10.41 13.64 0.57
N THR A 100 10.80 13.06 -0.57
CA THR A 100 12.20 12.91 -0.94
C THR A 100 12.77 14.23 -1.47
N GLY A 101 13.86 14.71 -0.86
CA GLY A 101 14.50 15.99 -1.19
C GLY A 101 15.17 16.63 0.02
N HIS A 102 15.76 17.81 -0.16
CA HIS A 102 16.43 18.55 0.90
C HIS A 102 15.48 19.61 1.50
N GLY A 103 15.28 19.56 2.83
CA GLY A 103 14.58 20.62 3.57
C GLY A 103 13.11 20.83 3.19
N LEU A 104 12.44 19.81 2.64
CA LEU A 104 11.07 19.94 2.17
C LEU A 104 10.09 20.16 3.33
N THR A 105 9.21 21.15 3.20
CA THR A 105 8.10 21.42 4.14
C THR A 105 6.73 21.16 3.53
N GLN A 106 6.69 20.78 2.25
CA GLN A 106 5.50 20.46 1.47
C GLN A 106 5.83 19.35 0.47
N PRO A 107 4.84 18.59 -0.03
CA PRO A 107 5.09 17.49 -0.94
C PRO A 107 5.60 17.98 -2.30
N ASN A 108 6.51 17.23 -2.91
CA ASN A 108 6.95 17.44 -4.27
C ASN A 108 5.94 16.85 -5.30
N HIS A 109 6.22 17.00 -6.60
CA HIS A 109 5.34 16.53 -7.68
C HIS A 109 5.05 15.02 -7.68
N LEU A 110 5.88 14.19 -7.02
CA LEU A 110 5.67 12.75 -6.91
C LEU A 110 4.47 12.38 -6.00
N ILE A 111 3.83 13.36 -5.37
CA ILE A 111 2.53 13.20 -4.69
C ILE A 111 1.45 12.61 -5.61
N ILE A 112 1.59 12.75 -6.93
CA ILE A 112 0.68 12.11 -7.90
C ILE A 112 0.66 10.58 -7.77
N ILE A 113 1.77 9.95 -7.35
CA ILE A 113 1.84 8.51 -7.09
C ILE A 113 0.91 8.13 -5.94
N LEU A 114 0.92 8.93 -4.86
CA LEU A 114 0.05 8.74 -3.70
C LEU A 114 -1.42 8.83 -4.11
N TYR A 115 -1.81 9.88 -4.84
CA TYR A 115 -3.19 10.06 -5.29
C TYR A 115 -3.64 8.95 -6.24
N SER A 116 -2.76 8.49 -7.13
CA SER A 116 -3.06 7.38 -8.05
C SER A 116 -3.29 6.08 -7.27
N GLY A 117 -2.44 5.79 -6.28
CA GLY A 117 -2.61 4.64 -5.38
C GLY A 117 -3.90 4.72 -4.56
N ALA A 118 -4.22 5.90 -4.01
CA ALA A 118 -5.44 6.12 -3.24
C ALA A 118 -6.70 5.94 -4.10
N LEU A 119 -6.71 6.48 -5.32
CA LEU A 119 -7.81 6.28 -6.26
C LEU A 119 -7.99 4.81 -6.63
N LEU A 120 -6.90 4.10 -6.91
CA LEU A 120 -6.93 2.66 -7.21
C LEU A 120 -7.47 1.86 -6.03
N LEU A 121 -7.07 2.19 -4.79
CA LEU A 121 -7.57 1.53 -3.59
C LEU A 121 -9.08 1.73 -3.42
N VAL A 122 -9.54 2.99 -3.48
CA VAL A 122 -10.96 3.34 -3.26
C VAL A 122 -11.85 2.67 -4.30
N THR A 123 -11.46 2.75 -5.58
CA THR A 123 -12.22 2.09 -6.65
C THR A 123 -12.27 0.58 -6.46
N SER A 124 -11.13 -0.07 -6.14
CA SER A 124 -11.07 -1.50 -5.89
C SER A 124 -11.94 -1.94 -4.70
N LEU A 125 -11.97 -1.16 -3.62
CA LEU A 125 -12.82 -1.41 -2.46
C LEU A 125 -14.31 -1.31 -2.80
N ILE A 126 -14.70 -0.28 -3.55
CA ILE A 126 -16.09 -0.10 -4.01
C ILE A 126 -16.52 -1.30 -4.86
N PHE A 127 -15.69 -1.70 -5.84
CA PHE A 127 -15.99 -2.84 -6.70
C PHE A 127 -16.10 -4.14 -5.90
N LEU A 128 -15.15 -4.42 -5.02
CA LEU A 128 -15.18 -5.64 -4.18
C LEU A 128 -16.41 -5.64 -3.25
N GLY A 129 -16.72 -4.50 -2.61
CA GLY A 129 -17.88 -4.36 -1.75
C GLY A 129 -19.20 -4.61 -2.47
N ILE A 130 -19.40 -4.00 -3.65
CA ILE A 130 -20.57 -4.23 -4.49
C ILE A 130 -20.65 -5.69 -4.92
N ALA A 131 -19.54 -6.30 -5.32
CA ALA A 131 -19.49 -7.69 -5.75
C ALA A 131 -19.88 -8.65 -4.63
N LEU A 132 -19.40 -8.43 -3.40
CA LEU A 132 -19.77 -9.23 -2.23
C LEU A 132 -21.27 -9.12 -1.93
N ILE A 133 -21.83 -7.91 -1.96
CA ILE A 133 -23.27 -7.69 -1.74
C ILE A 133 -24.10 -8.44 -2.80
N LYS A 134 -23.69 -8.39 -4.07
CA LYS A 134 -24.37 -9.07 -5.17
C LYS A 134 -24.21 -10.59 -5.17
N SER A 135 -23.28 -11.13 -4.40
CA SER A 135 -22.95 -12.57 -4.37
C SER A 135 -23.60 -13.33 -3.20
N ARG A 136 -24.42 -12.66 -2.39
CA ARG A 136 -25.27 -13.26 -1.36
C ARG A 136 -26.40 -14.07 -1.99
#